data_AF-A0A2N7VN78-F1
#
_entry.id   AF-A0A2N7VN78-F1
#
_cell.length_a   1.000
_cell.length_b   1.000
_cell.length_c   1.000
_cell.angle_alpha   90.00
_cell.angle_beta   90.00
_cell.angle_gamma   90.00
#
_symmetry.space_group_name_H-M   'P 1'
#
loop_
_entity.id
_entity.type
_entity.pdbx_description
1 polymer ?
#
loop_
_entity_poly.entity_id
_entity_poly.type
_entity_poly.pdbx_seq_one_letter_code
_entity_poly.pdbx_strand_id
1 'polypeptide(L)' 'MKLFDPSALLQLQNKRLFSADTPMTGRSELVPLDFHCTEGLSVVFEIDVRFASQDFNIELKQML' A
#
# COMPACT_ATOMS: atom_id res chain seq x y z
N MET A 1 9.93 18.30 17.80
CA MET A 1 9.58 17.49 16.61
C MET A 1 10.11 16.09 16.84
N LYS A 2 9.25 15.06 16.97
CA LYS A 2 9.72 13.67 17.06
C LYS A 2 10.25 13.27 15.69
N LEU A 3 11.52 12.90 15.64
CA LEU A 3 12.20 12.39 14.44
C LEU A 3 11.49 11.09 14.04
N PHE A 4 10.98 11.04 12.82
CA PHE A 4 10.27 9.90 12.29
C PHE A 4 11.27 8.79 11.97
N ASP A 5 11.10 7.61 12.56
CA ASP A 5 12.01 6.47 12.42
C ASP A 5 11.52 5.52 11.31
N PRO A 6 12.24 5.38 10.18
CA PRO A 6 11.91 4.44 9.10
C PRO A 6 11.78 2.98 9.58
N SER A 7 12.46 2.63 10.67
CA SER A 7 12.38 1.30 11.31
C SER A 7 10.95 0.96 11.74
N ALA A 8 10.12 1.94 12.07
CA ALA A 8 8.74 1.75 12.49
C ALA A 8 7.85 1.23 11.34
N LEU A 9 8.14 1.60 10.09
CA LEU A 9 7.44 1.06 8.92
C LEU A 9 7.79 -0.40 8.67
N LEU A 10 9.08 -0.74 8.72
CA LEU A 10 9.57 -2.11 8.56
C LEU A 10 9.02 -3.01 9.68
N GLN A 11 8.93 -2.51 10.91
CA GLN A 11 8.28 -3.22 12.01
C GLN A 11 6.77 -3.39 11.81
N LEU A 12 6.06 -2.41 11.23
CA LEU A 12 4.65 -2.56 10.86
C LEU A 12 4.47 -3.58 9.74
N GLN A 13 5.40 -3.71 8.79
CA GLN A 13 5.35 -4.75 7.75
C GLN A 13 5.49 -6.17 8.32
N ASN A 14 6.33 -6.37 9.34
CA ASN A 14 6.55 -7.68 9.96
C ASN A 14 5.32 -8.30 10.67
N LYS A 15 4.22 -7.56 10.86
CA LYS A 15 2.98 -8.07 11.46
C LYS A 15 1.79 -8.12 10.50
N ARG A 16 1.98 -7.77 9.21
CA ARG A 16 0.89 -7.79 8.24
C ARG A 16 0.70 -9.19 7.66
N LEU A 17 -0.55 -9.56 7.47
CA LEU A 17 -0.95 -10.81 6.81
C LEU A 17 -0.87 -10.70 5.28
N PHE A 18 -0.78 -9.49 4.74
CA PHE A 18 -0.75 -9.21 3.31
C PHE A 18 0.17 -8.01 3.01
N SER A 19 0.84 -8.09 1.87
CA SER A 19 1.68 -7.04 1.29
C SER A 19 1.24 -6.78 -0.15
N ALA A 20 1.70 -5.68 -0.73
CA ALA A 20 1.51 -5.37 -2.14
C ALA A 20 2.85 -4.93 -2.72
N ASP A 21 3.25 -5.53 -3.84
CA ASP A 21 4.38 -5.04 -4.60
C ASP A 21 3.91 -3.89 -5.48
N THR A 22 4.46 -2.70 -5.22
CA THR A 22 4.16 -1.49 -5.98
C THR A 22 5.46 -0.87 -6.49
N PRO A 23 5.43 -0.13 -7.62
CA PRO A 23 6.61 0.59 -8.12
C PRO A 23 7.06 1.73 -7.19
N MET A 24 6.24 2.10 -6.21
CA MET A 24 6.53 3.17 -5.25
C MET A 24 7.45 2.67 -4.14
N THR A 25 8.58 3.36 -3.94
CA THR A 25 9.58 3.01 -2.93
C THR A 25 9.93 4.19 -2.04
N GLY A 26 10.56 3.92 -0.89
CA GLY A 26 10.99 4.96 0.04
C GLY A 26 9.82 5.67 0.72
N ARG A 27 9.81 7.01 0.74
CA ARG A 27 8.78 7.79 1.45
C ARG A 27 7.38 7.64 0.85
N SER A 28 7.31 7.39 -0.46
CA SER A 28 6.06 7.23 -1.18
C SER A 28 5.60 5.77 -1.20
N GLU A 29 6.30 4.87 -0.49
CA GLU A 29 5.92 3.45 -0.38
C GLU A 29 4.45 3.32 0.04
N LEU A 30 3.76 2.41 -0.65
CA LEU A 30 2.36 2.13 -0.42
C LEU A 30 2.18 0.91 0.44
N VAL A 31 1.37 1.08 1.48
CA VAL A 31 1.19 0.09 2.52
C VAL A 31 -0.28 -0.31 2.57
N PRO A 32 -0.63 -1.57 2.27
CA PRO A 32 -2.03 -1.99 2.22
C PRO A 32 -2.63 -2.01 3.64
N LEU A 33 -3.87 -1.52 3.75
CA LEU A 33 -4.66 -1.47 4.98
C LEU A 33 -5.80 -2.48 4.95
N ASP A 34 -6.52 -2.54 3.83
CA ASP A 34 -7.56 -3.52 3.56
C ASP A 34 -7.69 -3.80 2.06
N PHE A 35 -8.43 -4.87 1.75
CA PHE A 35 -8.64 -5.38 0.41
C PHE A 35 -10.03 -6.00 0.34
N HIS A 36 -10.77 -5.69 -0.72
CA HIS A 36 -12.02 -6.34 -1.09
C HIS A 36 -11.92 -6.83 -2.53
N CYS A 37 -12.38 -8.05 -2.77
CA CYS A 37 -12.42 -8.64 -4.11
C CYS A 37 -13.82 -9.11 -4.42
N THR A 38 -14.32 -8.72 -5.58
CA THR A 38 -15.54 -9.26 -6.16
C THR A 38 -15.16 -10.01 -7.43
N GLU A 39 -15.37 -11.32 -7.45
CA GLU A 39 -15.06 -12.19 -8.59
C GLU A 39 -16.22 -13.14 -8.92
N GLY A 40 -16.29 -13.58 -10.18
CA GLY A 40 -17.30 -14.52 -10.65
C GLY A 40 -16.94 -15.10 -12.02
N LEU A 41 -17.55 -16.24 -12.36
CA LEU A 41 -17.30 -16.88 -13.66
C LEU A 41 -17.78 -15.98 -14.81
N SER A 42 -16.89 -15.75 -15.77
CA SER A 42 -17.16 -14.93 -16.97
C SER A 42 -17.56 -13.48 -16.65
N VAL A 43 -17.17 -12.97 -15.49
CA VAL A 43 -17.32 -11.56 -15.09
C VAL A 43 -15.93 -10.95 -14.88
N VAL A 44 -15.77 -9.66 -15.15
CA VAL A 44 -14.54 -8.94 -14.82
C VAL A 44 -14.43 -8.86 -13.30
N PHE A 45 -13.30 -9.27 -12.75
CA PHE A 45 -13.04 -9.13 -11.33
C PHE A 45 -12.79 -7.67 -10.97
N GLU A 46 -13.19 -7.29 -9.76
CA GLU A 46 -12.93 -5.97 -9.19
C GLU A 46 -12.19 -6.14 -7.89
N ILE A 47 -11.07 -5.42 -7.76
CA ILE A 47 -10.22 -5.43 -6.59
C ILE A 47 -10.13 -4.00 -6.07
N ASP A 48 -10.65 -3.78 -4.88
CA ASP A 48 -10.55 -2.52 -4.14
C ASP A 48 -9.52 -2.67 -3.03
N VAL A 49 -8.46 -1.87 -3.08
CA VAL A 49 -7.40 -1.87 -2.06
C VAL A 49 -7.22 -0.48 -1.49
N ARG A 50 -7.24 -0.33 -0.17
CA ARG A 50 -6.82 0.93 0.47
C ARG A 50 -5.36 0.85 0.86
N PHE A 51 -4.60 1.85 0.42
CA PHE A 51 -3.22 2.04 0.80
C PHE A 51 -3.05 3.25 1.71
N ALA A 52 -2.10 3.17 2.62
CA ALA A 52 -1.52 4.31 3.30
C ALA A 52 -0.15 4.64 2.68
N SER A 53 0.15 5.93 2.59
CA SER A 53 1.50 6.43 2.31
C SER A 53 1.91 7.43 3.37
N GLN A 54 3.22 7.61 3.55
CA GLN A 54 3.77 8.68 4.37
C GLN A 54 3.97 9.98 3.59
N ASP A 55 3.91 9.90 2.28
CA ASP A 55 4.01 11.05 1.41
C ASP A 55 2.61 11.64 1.16
N PHE A 56 2.34 12.80 1.77
CA PHE A 56 1.10 13.53 1.56
C PHE A 56 0.97 14.13 0.16
N ASN A 57 2.08 14.23 -0.58
CA ASN A 57 2.14 14.77 -1.94
C ASN A 57 2.48 13.67 -2.97
N ILE A 58 2.14 12.42 -2.67
CA ILE A 58 2.47 11.28 -3.51
C ILE A 58 2.03 11.47 -4.97
N GLU A 59 2.94 11.22 -5.90
CA GLU A 59 2.66 11.30 -7.34
C GLU A 59 2.18 9.95 -7.88
N LEU A 60 0.86 9.78 -7.93
CA LEU A 60 0.23 8.52 -8.36
C LEU A 60 0.52 8.13 -9.83
N LYS A 61 1.06 9.03 -10.66
CA LYS A 61 1.44 8.70 -12.04
C LYS A 61 2.54 7.63 -12.11
N GLN A 62 3.31 7.46 -11.04
CA GLN A 62 4.34 6.44 -10.94
C GLN A 62 3.78 5.02 -10.75
N MET A 63 2.45 4.87 -10.53
CA MET A 63 1.76 3.57 -10.44
C MET A 63 1.40 2.95 -11.80
N LEU A 64 1.56 3.69 -12.91
CA LEU A 64 1.26 3.27 -14.27
C LEU A 64 2.50 2.71 -14.96
#